data_AF-A0A897MPF0-F1
#
_entry.id   AF-A0A897MPF0-F1
#
_cell.length_a   1.000
_cell.length_b   1.000
_cell.length_c   1.000
_cell.angle_alpha   90.00
_cell.angle_beta   90.00
_cell.angle_gamma   90.00
#
_symmetry.space_group_name_H-M   'P 1'
#
loop_
_entity.id
_entity.type
_entity.pdbx_description
1 polymer ?
#
loop_
_entity_poly.entity_id
_entity_poly.type
_entity_poly.pdbx_seq_one_letter_code
_entity_poly.pdbx_strand_id
1 'polypeptide(L)'
;MTIPPQPKQGLPSRPTEPPTLEGMVALLGLIIGVFAVMSYPVASAMAIVTVLGSVLGIRYHLANRSEADRRRTRTIHIPGIGAIEYRITA
;
A
#
# COMPACT_ATOMS: atom_id res chain seq x y z
N MET A 1 -48.93 -39.64 45.05
CA MET A 1 -48.13 -38.42 45.32
C MET A 1 -47.76 -37.81 43.98
N THR A 2 -48.38 -36.70 43.61
CA THR A 2 -48.13 -35.98 42.35
C THR A 2 -47.18 -34.81 42.64
N ILE A 3 -46.05 -34.79 41.96
CA ILE A 3 -45.02 -33.75 42.09
C ILE A 3 -45.56 -32.45 41.43
N PRO A 4 -45.48 -31.28 42.08
CA PRO A 4 -45.92 -30.03 41.48
C PRO A 4 -45.00 -29.64 40.30
N PRO A 5 -45.53 -29.03 39.23
CA PRO A 5 -44.74 -28.63 38.08
C PRO A 5 -43.72 -27.54 38.47
N GLN A 6 -42.45 -27.78 38.19
CA GLN A 6 -41.42 -26.75 38.38
C GLN A 6 -41.67 -25.56 37.43
N PRO A 7 -41.57 -24.31 37.92
CA PRO A 7 -41.66 -23.14 37.06
C PRO A 7 -40.50 -23.19 36.07
N LYS A 8 -40.81 -23.13 34.76
CA LYS A 8 -39.81 -22.98 33.72
C LYS A 8 -39.08 -21.66 33.98
N GLN A 9 -37.88 -21.74 34.55
CA GLN A 9 -36.94 -20.63 34.61
C GLN A 9 -36.65 -20.25 33.14
N GLY A 10 -37.31 -19.19 32.66
CA GLY A 10 -37.06 -18.64 31.35
C GLY A 10 -35.57 -18.32 31.23
N LEU A 11 -34.96 -18.64 30.07
CA LEU A 11 -33.58 -18.28 29.80
C LEU A 11 -33.39 -16.77 30.08
N PRO A 12 -32.25 -16.35 30.65
CA PRO A 12 -31.97 -14.94 30.83
C PRO A 12 -32.07 -14.24 29.47
N SER A 13 -33.09 -13.40 29.29
CA SER A 13 -33.19 -12.54 28.12
C SER A 13 -31.99 -11.61 28.17
N ARG A 14 -31.09 -11.71 27.18
CA ARG A 14 -30.04 -10.71 26.97
C ARG A 14 -30.68 -9.33 27.07
N PRO A 15 -30.10 -8.38 27.83
CA PRO A 15 -30.55 -7.00 27.77
C PRO A 15 -30.42 -6.57 26.31
N THR A 16 -31.56 -6.43 25.63
CA THR A 16 -31.60 -5.82 24.30
C THR A 16 -31.83 -4.34 24.57
N GLU A 17 -30.87 -3.70 25.22
CA GLU A 17 -30.92 -2.26 25.40
C GLU A 17 -30.87 -1.63 24.01
N PRO A 18 -31.85 -0.78 23.66
CA PRO A 18 -31.81 -0.07 22.39
C PRO A 18 -30.54 0.78 22.35
N PRO A 19 -29.83 0.83 21.21
CA PRO A 19 -28.59 1.57 21.13
C PRO A 19 -28.86 3.05 21.47
N THR A 20 -28.21 3.54 22.52
CA THR A 20 -28.37 4.92 22.96
C THR A 20 -27.64 5.85 22.01
N LEU A 21 -28.19 7.06 21.80
CA LEU A 21 -27.60 8.05 20.90
C LEU A 21 -26.18 8.44 21.35
N GLU A 22 -25.97 8.51 22.67
CA GLU A 22 -24.64 8.70 23.28
C GLU A 22 -23.67 7.55 22.99
N GLY A 23 -24.13 6.30 23.08
CA GLY A 23 -23.31 5.13 22.76
C GLY A 23 -22.91 5.08 21.28
N MET A 24 -23.80 5.49 20.38
CA MET A 24 -23.51 5.61 18.95
C MET A 24 -22.47 6.70 18.67
N VAL A 25 -22.61 7.88 19.30
CA VAL A 25 -21.65 8.99 19.14
C VAL A 25 -20.28 8.62 19.71
N ALA A 26 -20.24 7.95 20.88
CA ALA A 26 -19.00 7.47 21.48
C ALA A 26 -18.29 6.45 20.56
N LEU A 27 -19.04 5.51 19.97
CA LEU A 27 -18.52 4.55 19.01
C LEU A 27 -17.97 5.25 17.76
N LEU A 28 -18.70 6.24 17.22
CA LEU A 28 -18.26 7.00 16.06
C LEU A 28 -16.97 7.79 16.35
N GLY A 29 -16.91 8.44 17.52
CA GLY A 29 -15.71 9.14 17.99
C GLY A 29 -14.50 8.21 18.13
N LEU A 30 -14.72 6.99 18.63
CA LEU A 30 -13.66 5.97 18.72
C LEU A 30 -13.16 5.55 17.34
N ILE A 31 -14.06 5.31 16.39
CA ILE A 31 -13.69 4.97 15.01
C ILE A 31 -12.87 6.10 14.39
N ILE A 32 -13.38 7.34 14.45
CA ILE A 32 -12.69 8.50 13.88
C ILE A 32 -11.33 8.72 14.55
N GLY A 33 -11.25 8.55 15.87
CA GLY A 33 -10.00 8.65 16.62
C GLY A 33 -8.97 7.62 16.16
N VAL A 34 -9.37 6.36 15.98
CA VAL A 34 -8.50 5.31 15.45
C VAL A 34 -8.04 5.64 14.02
N PHE A 35 -8.95 6.07 13.15
CA PHE A 35 -8.59 6.49 11.79
C PHE A 35 -7.62 7.67 11.76
N ALA A 36 -7.83 8.67 12.62
CA ALA A 36 -6.95 9.82 12.73
C ALA A 36 -5.55 9.42 13.22
N VAL A 37 -5.44 8.56 14.23
CA VAL A 37 -4.16 8.05 14.72
C VAL A 37 -3.45 7.22 13.65
N MET A 38 -4.18 6.39 12.91
CA MET A 38 -3.62 5.56 11.84
C MET A 38 -3.34 6.35 10.55
N SER A 39 -3.90 7.55 10.39
CA SER A 39 -3.68 8.36 9.19
C SER A 39 -2.21 8.72 8.99
N TYR A 40 -1.50 9.06 10.07
CA TYR A 40 -0.09 9.44 10.01
C TYR A 40 0.84 8.29 9.59
N PRO A 41 0.82 7.10 10.23
CA PRO A 41 1.66 5.98 9.80
C PRO A 41 1.28 5.47 8.40
N VAL A 42 0.00 5.46 8.04
CA VAL A 42 -0.46 5.05 6.70
C VAL A 42 0.01 6.04 5.63
N ALA A 43 -0.17 7.34 5.85
CA ALA A 43 0.30 8.37 4.93
C ALA A 43 1.83 8.35 4.78
N SER A 44 2.54 8.15 5.89
CA SER A 44 4.00 8.02 5.89
C SER A 44 4.46 6.80 5.08
N ALA A 45 3.82 5.65 5.27
CA ALA A 45 4.13 4.44 4.49
C ALA A 45 3.87 4.63 3.00
N MET A 46 2.73 5.22 2.63
CA MET A 46 2.41 5.53 1.23
C MET A 46 3.43 6.49 0.62
N ALA A 47 3.81 7.55 1.33
CA ALA A 47 4.81 8.50 0.85
C ALA A 47 6.16 7.81 0.60
N ILE A 48 6.61 6.95 1.51
CA ILE A 48 7.86 6.17 1.35
C ILE A 48 7.78 5.26 0.12
N VAL A 49 6.67 4.52 -0.04
CA VAL A 49 6.48 3.61 -1.19
C VAL A 49 6.45 4.39 -2.50
N THR A 50 5.77 5.53 -2.55
CA THR A 50 5.75 6.39 -3.74
C THR A 50 7.14 6.89 -4.09
N VAL A 51 7.89 7.43 -3.11
CA VAL A 51 9.26 7.93 -3.35
C VAL A 51 10.18 6.81 -3.83
N LEU A 52 10.17 5.65 -3.17
CA LEU A 52 10.99 4.50 -3.57
C LEU A 52 10.62 4.00 -4.97
N GLY A 53 9.33 3.89 -5.27
CA GLY A 53 8.84 3.50 -6.59
C GLY A 53 9.26 4.47 -7.69
N SER A 54 9.15 5.77 -7.45
CA SER A 54 9.59 6.81 -8.39
C SER A 54 11.10 6.75 -8.62
N VAL A 55 11.91 6.60 -7.57
CA VAL A 55 13.37 6.49 -7.69
C VAL A 55 13.76 5.24 -8.49
N LEU A 56 13.13 4.10 -8.23
CA LEU A 56 13.37 2.87 -9.00
C LEU A 56 12.97 3.04 -10.46
N GLY A 57 11.81 3.63 -10.74
CA GLY A 57 11.33 3.89 -12.09
C GLY A 57 12.27 4.80 -12.88
N ILE A 58 12.77 5.88 -12.27
CA ILE A 58 13.74 6.79 -12.90
C ILE A 58 15.04 6.05 -13.18
N ARG A 59 15.57 5.29 -12.21
CA ARG A 59 16.79 4.51 -12.40
C ARG A 59 16.67 3.50 -13.53
N TYR A 60 15.55 2.78 -13.58
CA TYR A 60 15.28 1.82 -14.64
C TYR A 60 15.16 2.50 -16.01
N HIS A 61 14.46 3.64 -16.08
CA HIS A 61 14.35 4.42 -17.31
C HIS A 61 15.70 4.91 -17.83
N LEU A 62 16.56 5.42 -16.93
CA LEU A 62 17.90 5.88 -17.27
C LEU A 62 18.80 4.73 -17.71
N ALA A 63 18.75 3.58 -17.04
CA ALA A 63 19.48 2.39 -17.43
C ALA A 63 19.04 1.87 -18.80
N ASN A 64 17.73 1.82 -19.06
CA ASN A 64 17.23 1.39 -20.35
C ASN A 64 17.62 2.36 -21.48
N ARG A 65 17.61 3.68 -21.20
CA ARG A 65 18.13 4.67 -22.15
C ARG A 65 19.63 4.52 -22.38
N SER A 66 20.43 4.30 -21.34
CA SER A 66 21.88 4.15 -21.49
C SER A 66 22.24 2.88 -22.25
N GLU A 67 21.52 1.78 -22.02
CA GLU A 67 21.68 0.56 -22.81
C GLU A 67 21.27 0.76 -24.27
N ALA A 68 20.18 1.47 -24.53
CA ALA A 68 19.75 1.79 -25.88
C ALA A 68 20.81 2.65 -26.61
N ASP A 69 21.42 3.61 -25.92
CA ASP A 69 22.46 4.46 -26.49
C ASP A 69 23.77 3.71 -26.71
N ARG A 70 24.12 2.81 -25.78
CA ARG A 70 25.27 1.91 -25.92
C ARG A 70 25.10 0.94 -27.08
N ARG A 71 23.88 0.44 -27.33
CA ARG A 71 23.59 -0.41 -28.51
C ARG A 71 23.70 0.35 -29.83
N ARG A 72 23.45 1.66 -29.83
CA ARG A 72 23.61 2.53 -31.02
C ARG A 72 25.06 2.93 -31.30
N THR A 73 25.94 2.82 -30.32
CA THR A 73 27.35 3.18 -30.45
C THR A 73 28.15 1.92 -30.77
N ARG A 74 28.73 1.84 -31.97
CA ARG A 74 29.61 0.73 -32.38
C ARG A 74 31.01 1.26 -32.64
N THR A 75 32.01 0.45 -32.33
CA THR A 75 33.41 0.76 -32.62
C THR A 75 33.87 -0.12 -33.77
N ILE A 76 34.37 0.49 -34.85
CA ILE A 76 35.09 -0.23 -35.92
C ILE A 76 36.58 -0.02 -35.69
N HIS A 77 37.34 -1.12 -35.71
CA HIS A 77 38.80 -1.04 -35.73
C HIS A 77 39.30 -1.07 -37.17
N ILE A 78 39.98 0.00 -37.58
CA ILE A 78 40.62 0.08 -38.90
C ILE A 78 42.13 -0.13 -38.71
N PRO A 79 42.70 -1.21 -39.25
CA PRO A 79 44.14 -1.45 -39.15
C PRO A 79 44.92 -0.31 -39.84
N GLY A 80 45.88 0.26 -39.12
CA GLY A 80 46.69 1.40 -39.58
C GLY A 80 46.14 2.80 -39.26
N ILE A 81 44.88 2.93 -38.81
CA ILE A 81 44.24 4.21 -38.49
C ILE A 81 43.80 4.28 -37.01
N GLY A 82 43.44 3.14 -36.41
CA GLY A 82 43.01 3.05 -35.01
C GLY A 82 41.55 2.61 -34.84
N ALA A 83 40.95 2.90 -33.70
CA ALA A 83 39.55 2.60 -33.42
C ALA A 83 38.69 3.84 -33.67
N ILE A 84 37.59 3.70 -34.42
CA ILE A 84 36.64 4.78 -34.70
C ILE A 84 35.30 4.39 -34.08
N GLU A 85 34.78 5.25 -33.20
CA GLU A 85 33.41 5.13 -32.68
C GLU A 85 32.44 5.81 -33.64
N TYR A 86 31.37 5.11 -34.01
CA TYR A 86 30.29 5.67 -34.81
C TYR A 86 28.94 5.34 -34.17
N ARG A 87 28.01 6.29 -34.29
CA ARG A 87 26.65 6.18 -33.76
C ARG A 87 25.67 5.94 -34.89
N ILE A 88 24.85 4.90 -34.75
CA ILE A 88 23.74 4.62 -35.66
C ILE A 88 22.58 5.57 -35.30
N THR A 89 22.45 6.66 -36.03
CA THR A 89 21.26 7.52 -36.04
C THR A 89 20.27 6.97 -37.05
N ALA A 90 19.08 6.55 -36.57
CA ALA A 90 17.94 6.20 -37.41
C ALA A 90 17.17 7.47 -37.81
#